data_AF-X1TNU0-F1
#
_entry.id   AF-X1TNU0-F1
#
_cell.length_a   1.000
_cell.length_b   1.000
_cell.length_c   1.000
_cell.angle_alpha   90.00
_cell.angle_beta   90.00
_cell.angle_gamma   90.00
#
_symmetry.space_group_name_H-M   'P 1'
#
loop_
_entity.id
_entity.type
_entity.pdbx_description
1 polymer ?
#
loop_
_entity_poly.entity_id
_entity_poly.type
_entity_poly.pdbx_seq_one_letter_code
_entity_poly.pdbx_strand_id
1 'polypeptide(L)'
;RQYLPLTDAITIGELVREIRQLNGIRDSLIHPRQPLLIPLSQSTPVKATTVPKQPDFEARGIYINRFSMACQKMTRLLDRLIVSGGNTVILDGKDMSGRLSYPSRVALANEIGADASPVINDPAKLFHYLHQKGLHVSVRLVLFYDPLLAAKKPEVALQAIGTENQQTEIGKLEWVDPHQEVVQEYNLDIAKELAEMGVDEIQFDYIRFPTEKIFQNANCSLDEQGIPRYEIIADFLARARKALAPYKVLLSVDVFGIVAWGRLEDIR
;
A
#
# COMPACT_ATOMS: atom_id res chain seq x y z
N ARG A 1 24.22 5.16 -1.06
CA ARG A 1 22.83 5.57 -0.70
C ARG A 1 22.46 6.87 -1.39
N GLN A 2 23.23 7.95 -1.20
CA GLN A 2 23.00 9.25 -1.86
C GLN A 2 22.78 9.16 -3.38
N TYR A 3 23.58 8.36 -4.08
CA TYR A 3 23.49 8.23 -5.54
C TYR A 3 22.47 7.20 -6.02
N LEU A 4 21.83 6.44 -5.12
CA LEU A 4 20.88 5.40 -5.51
C LEU A 4 19.72 5.96 -6.34
N PRO A 5 19.10 7.12 -6.05
CA PRO A 5 18.04 7.67 -6.90
C PRO A 5 18.48 8.05 -8.32
N LEU A 6 19.78 8.14 -8.59
CA LEU A 6 20.37 8.61 -9.86
C LEU A 6 20.96 7.49 -10.72
N THR A 7 20.84 6.23 -10.29
CA THR A 7 21.37 5.04 -10.98
C THR A 7 20.21 4.15 -11.46
N ASP A 8 20.48 3.12 -12.24
CA ASP A 8 19.44 2.14 -12.62
C ASP A 8 19.23 1.06 -11.53
N ALA A 9 20.21 0.86 -10.65
CA ALA A 9 20.11 -0.09 -9.54
C ALA A 9 18.93 0.19 -8.61
N ILE A 10 18.12 -0.84 -8.30
CA ILE A 10 16.94 -0.71 -7.43
C ILE A 10 17.31 -0.88 -5.97
N THR A 11 18.26 -1.78 -5.69
CA THR A 11 18.74 -2.04 -4.33
C THR A 11 20.14 -1.48 -4.09
N ILE A 12 20.46 -1.20 -2.82
CA ILE A 12 21.82 -0.81 -2.43
C ILE A 12 22.83 -1.92 -2.81
N GLY A 13 22.44 -3.19 -2.66
CA GLY A 13 23.30 -4.31 -3.01
C GLY A 13 23.64 -4.38 -4.49
N GLU A 14 22.66 -4.11 -5.36
CA GLU A 14 22.89 -3.99 -6.81
C GLU A 14 23.83 -2.83 -7.15
N LEU A 15 23.59 -1.64 -6.57
CA LEU A 15 24.45 -0.48 -6.79
C LEU A 15 25.91 -0.76 -6.35
N VAL A 16 26.10 -1.39 -5.19
CA VAL A 16 27.43 -1.77 -4.71
C VAL A 16 28.11 -2.76 -5.67
N ARG A 17 27.36 -3.74 -6.20
CA ARG A 17 27.88 -4.70 -7.18
C ARG A 17 28.29 -4.01 -8.48
N GLU A 18 27.47 -3.11 -8.99
CA GLU A 18 27.76 -2.35 -10.22
C GLU A 18 28.97 -1.43 -10.04
N ILE A 19 29.06 -0.70 -8.92
CA ILE A 19 30.24 0.12 -8.59
C ILE A 19 31.49 -0.76 -8.56
N ARG A 20 31.43 -1.93 -7.90
CA ARG A 20 32.59 -2.85 -7.84
C ARG A 20 33.00 -3.31 -9.23
N GLN A 21 32.05 -3.74 -10.05
CA GLN A 21 32.32 -4.20 -11.41
C GLN A 21 32.93 -3.10 -12.28
N LEU A 22 32.39 -1.88 -12.21
CA LEU A 22 32.83 -0.74 -13.01
C LEU A 22 34.22 -0.26 -12.60
N ASN A 23 34.58 -0.39 -11.32
CA ASN A 23 35.91 -0.03 -10.81
C ASN A 23 36.89 -1.22 -10.76
N GLY A 24 36.52 -2.40 -11.27
CA GLY A 24 37.39 -3.58 -11.26
C GLY A 24 37.73 -4.11 -9.86
N ILE A 25 36.92 -3.79 -8.84
CA ILE A 25 37.15 -4.17 -7.44
C ILE A 25 36.70 -5.62 -7.24
N ARG A 26 37.68 -6.51 -7.05
CA ARG A 26 37.43 -7.95 -6.81
C ARG A 26 37.36 -8.31 -5.33
N ASP A 27 38.08 -7.58 -4.49
CA ASP A 27 38.17 -7.84 -3.05
C ASP A 27 37.29 -6.87 -2.25
N SER A 28 37.14 -7.12 -0.95
CA SER A 28 36.36 -6.26 -0.05
C SER A 28 37.07 -4.97 0.35
N LEU A 29 38.32 -4.77 -0.07
CA LEU A 29 39.17 -3.66 0.33
C LEU A 29 38.97 -2.45 -0.58
N ILE A 30 38.69 -1.29 0.02
CA ILE A 30 38.65 0.02 -0.61
C ILE A 30 39.64 0.90 0.14
N HIS A 31 40.53 1.59 -0.57
CA HIS A 31 41.52 2.44 0.06
C HIS A 31 40.97 3.85 0.34
N PRO A 32 41.42 4.51 1.42
CA PRO A 32 41.10 5.93 1.64
C PRO A 32 41.49 6.78 0.43
N ARG A 33 40.58 7.67 0.01
CA ARG A 33 40.74 8.55 -1.17
C ARG A 33 40.85 7.83 -2.52
N GLN A 34 40.56 6.53 -2.59
CA GLN A 34 40.42 5.84 -3.86
C GLN A 34 39.25 6.47 -4.65
N PRO A 35 39.48 6.97 -5.88
CA PRO A 35 38.40 7.44 -6.72
C PRO A 35 37.52 6.26 -7.13
N LEU A 36 36.21 6.39 -6.97
CA LEU A 36 35.23 5.41 -7.41
C LEU A 36 34.31 6.03 -8.44
N LEU A 37 34.23 5.39 -9.60
CA LEU A 37 33.24 5.69 -10.61
C LEU A 37 31.89 5.13 -10.18
N ILE A 38 30.84 5.94 -10.29
CA ILE A 38 29.47 5.57 -9.92
C ILE A 38 28.64 5.52 -11.21
N PRO A 39 27.87 4.45 -11.45
CA PRO A 39 27.06 4.29 -12.67
C PRO A 39 25.81 5.17 -12.61
N LEU A 40 26.00 6.50 -12.70
CA LEU A 40 24.90 7.43 -12.81
C LEU A 40 24.24 7.28 -14.18
N SER A 41 22.94 7.01 -14.21
CA SER A 41 22.16 6.94 -15.43
C SER A 41 21.38 8.24 -15.68
N GLN A 42 21.12 9.03 -14.63
CA GLN A 42 20.31 10.24 -14.72
C GLN A 42 20.84 11.38 -13.83
N SER A 43 20.57 12.62 -14.26
CA SER A 43 20.91 13.84 -13.50
C SER A 43 19.87 14.21 -12.43
N THR A 44 18.66 13.66 -12.53
CA THR A 44 17.55 13.89 -11.58
C THR A 44 16.92 12.56 -11.18
N PRO A 45 16.32 12.47 -9.98
CA PRO A 45 15.59 11.28 -9.56
C PRO A 45 14.49 10.90 -10.57
N VAL A 46 14.36 9.61 -10.80
CA VAL A 46 13.36 9.03 -11.70
C VAL A 46 11.96 9.40 -11.23
N LYS A 47 11.14 9.93 -12.14
CA LYS A 47 9.70 10.04 -11.94
C LYS A 47 9.01 8.98 -12.76
N ALA A 48 8.29 8.06 -12.10
CA ALA A 48 7.35 7.21 -12.80
C ALA A 48 6.16 8.03 -13.28
N THR A 49 5.56 7.54 -14.36
CA THR A 49 4.29 8.05 -14.87
C THR A 49 3.35 6.85 -14.93
N THR A 50 2.15 7.04 -14.42
CA THR A 50 1.06 6.06 -14.52
C THR A 50 0.89 5.66 -15.98
N VAL A 51 0.80 4.35 -16.22
CA VAL A 51 0.50 3.74 -17.51
C VAL A 51 -0.98 3.37 -17.52
N PRO A 52 -1.88 4.21 -18.08
CA PRO A 52 -3.31 4.00 -17.94
C PRO A 52 -3.72 2.67 -18.59
N LYS A 53 -4.55 1.92 -17.88
CA LYS A 53 -5.19 0.70 -18.37
C LYS A 53 -6.69 0.91 -18.50
N GLN A 54 -7.30 0.16 -19.41
CA GLN A 54 -8.75 0.11 -19.53
C GLN A 54 -9.35 -0.77 -18.41
N PRO A 55 -10.62 -0.56 -18.01
CA PRO A 55 -11.25 -1.38 -16.97
C PRO A 55 -11.35 -2.88 -17.27
N ASP A 56 -11.27 -3.28 -18.54
CA ASP A 56 -11.29 -4.67 -19.01
C ASP A 56 -9.89 -5.30 -19.13
N PHE A 57 -8.86 -4.63 -18.58
CA PHE A 57 -7.50 -5.14 -18.55
C PHE A 57 -7.41 -6.48 -17.82
N GLU A 58 -6.95 -7.52 -18.52
CA GLU A 58 -6.74 -8.83 -17.94
C GLU A 58 -5.42 -8.85 -17.13
N ALA A 59 -5.55 -8.66 -15.82
CA ALA A 59 -4.45 -8.73 -14.86
C ALA A 59 -4.12 -10.19 -14.50
N ARG A 60 -2.88 -10.60 -14.78
CA ARG A 60 -2.31 -11.90 -14.43
C ARG A 60 -1.07 -11.64 -13.57
N GLY A 61 -1.28 -11.59 -12.26
CA GLY A 61 -0.26 -11.10 -11.35
C GLY A 61 -0.01 -11.93 -10.13
N ILE A 62 1.00 -11.51 -9.39
CA ILE A 62 1.37 -12.04 -8.07
C ILE A 62 1.38 -10.92 -7.05
N TYR A 63 1.00 -11.28 -5.83
CA TYR A 63 1.11 -10.41 -4.68
C TYR A 63 2.49 -10.52 -4.04
N ILE A 64 3.09 -9.38 -3.69
CA ILE A 64 4.37 -9.27 -3.01
C ILE A 64 4.18 -8.42 -1.75
N ASN A 65 4.33 -9.07 -0.60
CA ASN A 65 4.20 -8.40 0.69
C ASN A 65 5.36 -7.45 1.00
N ARG A 66 5.15 -6.58 2.00
CA ARG A 66 6.13 -5.59 2.48
C ARG A 66 7.57 -6.14 2.62
N PHE A 67 7.74 -7.28 3.28
CA PHE A 67 9.07 -7.86 3.55
C PHE A 67 9.75 -8.44 2.31
N SER A 68 8.97 -8.98 1.37
CA SER A 68 9.51 -9.61 0.15
C SER A 68 10.00 -8.58 -0.86
N MET A 69 9.42 -7.37 -0.87
CA MET A 69 9.86 -6.29 -1.76
C MET A 69 11.29 -5.79 -1.44
N ALA A 70 11.71 -5.86 -0.18
CA ALA A 70 13.07 -5.47 0.23
C ALA A 70 14.17 -6.47 -0.20
N CYS A 71 13.79 -7.65 -0.70
CA CYS A 71 14.72 -8.74 -0.94
C CYS A 71 15.19 -8.79 -2.40
N GLN A 72 16.48 -9.12 -2.63
CA GLN A 72 17.03 -9.43 -3.96
C GLN A 72 16.33 -10.60 -4.68
N LYS A 73 15.44 -11.33 -4.01
CA LYS A 73 14.62 -12.38 -4.61
C LYS A 73 13.47 -11.80 -5.45
N MET A 74 13.07 -10.55 -5.23
CA MET A 74 11.99 -9.89 -5.96
C MET A 74 12.26 -9.88 -7.47
N THR A 75 13.44 -9.44 -7.90
CA THR A 75 13.78 -9.38 -9.34
C THR A 75 13.69 -10.75 -10.02
N ARG A 76 14.21 -11.81 -9.37
CA ARG A 76 14.08 -13.19 -9.87
C ARG A 76 12.63 -13.67 -9.94
N LEU A 77 11.78 -13.26 -9.00
CA LEU A 77 10.36 -13.60 -9.01
C LEU A 77 9.64 -12.89 -10.17
N LEU A 78 9.94 -11.61 -10.39
CA LEU A 78 9.39 -10.83 -11.50
C LEU A 78 9.82 -11.39 -12.86
N ASP A 79 11.09 -11.78 -13.03
CA ASP A 79 11.55 -12.37 -14.28
C ASP A 79 10.82 -13.70 -14.59
N ARG A 80 10.59 -14.53 -13.56
CA ARG A 80 9.80 -15.77 -13.70
C ARG A 80 8.34 -15.51 -14.04
N LEU A 81 7.74 -14.49 -13.42
CA LEU A 81 6.37 -14.06 -13.71
C LEU A 81 6.23 -13.69 -15.19
N ILE A 82 7.12 -12.83 -15.69
CA ILE A 82 7.09 -12.34 -17.08
C ILE A 82 7.24 -13.50 -18.07
N VAL A 83 8.22 -14.39 -17.84
CA VAL A 83 8.42 -15.58 -18.69
C VAL A 83 7.19 -16.51 -18.67
N SER A 84 6.45 -16.54 -17.57
CA SER A 84 5.22 -17.33 -17.44
C SER A 84 3.98 -16.65 -18.02
N GLY A 85 4.12 -15.47 -18.65
CA GLY A 85 3.00 -14.71 -19.23
C GLY A 85 2.24 -13.83 -18.23
N GLY A 86 2.76 -13.68 -17.01
CA GLY A 86 2.25 -12.72 -16.03
C GLY A 86 2.62 -11.29 -16.40
N ASN A 87 1.72 -10.36 -16.11
CA ASN A 87 1.80 -8.97 -16.54
C ASN A 87 1.50 -7.96 -15.41
N THR A 88 1.22 -8.44 -14.19
CA THR A 88 0.82 -7.58 -13.07
C THR A 88 1.58 -7.92 -11.80
N VAL A 89 1.92 -6.90 -11.01
CA VAL A 89 2.42 -7.09 -9.65
C VAL A 89 1.58 -6.28 -8.69
N ILE A 90 1.16 -6.92 -7.59
CA ILE A 90 0.45 -6.27 -6.48
C ILE A 90 1.44 -6.10 -5.34
N LEU A 91 1.72 -4.85 -4.97
CA LEU A 91 2.68 -4.48 -3.93
C LEU A 91 1.95 -3.98 -2.68
N ASP A 92 2.39 -4.35 -1.48
CA ASP A 92 1.86 -3.72 -0.26
C ASP A 92 2.28 -2.25 -0.19
N GLY A 93 1.30 -1.33 -0.23
CA GLY A 93 1.48 0.07 0.14
C GLY A 93 1.31 0.26 1.65
N LYS A 94 0.16 -0.19 2.16
CA LYS A 94 -0.18 -0.24 3.60
C LYS A 94 -0.61 -1.67 3.94
N ASP A 95 0.11 -2.33 4.83
CA ASP A 95 -0.18 -3.70 5.25
C ASP A 95 -1.18 -3.76 6.42
N MET A 96 -1.56 -4.97 6.83
CA MET A 96 -2.51 -5.20 7.93
C MET A 96 -2.03 -4.69 9.30
N SER A 97 -0.75 -4.36 9.46
CA SER A 97 -0.26 -3.75 10.69
C SER A 97 -0.48 -2.23 10.74
N GLY A 98 -1.06 -1.64 9.68
CA GLY A 98 -1.21 -0.19 9.53
C GLY A 98 0.08 0.52 9.11
N ARG A 99 1.12 -0.23 8.70
CA ARG A 99 2.42 0.33 8.34
C ARG A 99 2.55 0.53 6.84
N LEU A 100 3.17 1.64 6.48
CA LEU A 100 3.53 1.95 5.10
C LEU A 100 4.83 1.25 4.71
N SER A 101 4.88 0.79 3.47
CA SER A 101 6.07 0.20 2.88
C SER A 101 7.10 1.24 2.44
N TYR A 102 6.76 2.52 2.49
CA TYR A 102 7.55 3.62 1.94
C TYR A 102 7.46 4.88 2.83
N PRO A 103 8.40 5.83 2.70
CA PRO A 103 8.35 7.11 3.41
C PRO A 103 7.21 7.99 2.89
N SER A 104 6.36 8.52 3.76
CA SER A 104 5.17 9.28 3.36
C SER A 104 5.28 10.76 3.68
N ARG A 105 4.60 11.58 2.88
CA ARG A 105 4.38 13.02 3.13
C ARG A 105 3.03 13.28 3.80
N VAL A 106 2.19 12.26 3.96
CA VAL A 106 0.89 12.38 4.63
C VAL A 106 1.12 12.66 6.11
N ALA A 107 0.59 13.79 6.59
CA ALA A 107 0.83 14.28 7.95
C ALA A 107 0.46 13.25 9.02
N LEU A 108 -0.71 12.61 8.88
CA LEU A 108 -1.17 11.60 9.84
C LEU A 108 -0.30 10.34 9.82
N ALA A 109 0.22 9.91 8.66
CA ALA A 109 1.14 8.77 8.58
C ALA A 109 2.40 9.02 9.41
N ASN A 110 2.94 10.24 9.32
CA ASN A 110 4.14 10.67 10.04
C ASN A 110 3.86 10.82 11.55
N GLU A 111 2.70 11.38 11.90
CA GLU A 111 2.26 11.55 13.29
C GLU A 111 2.17 10.21 14.03
N ILE A 112 1.55 9.20 13.41
CA ILE A 112 1.37 7.87 14.03
C ILE A 112 2.59 6.95 13.87
N GLY A 113 3.57 7.36 13.07
CA GLY A 113 4.77 6.57 12.75
C GLY A 113 4.50 5.37 11.85
N ALA A 114 3.52 5.48 10.94
CA ALA A 114 3.17 4.44 9.98
C ALA A 114 4.31 4.17 8.99
N ASP A 115 5.08 5.20 8.65
CA ASP A 115 6.20 5.15 7.70
C ASP A 115 7.57 4.95 8.36
N ALA A 116 7.62 4.76 9.69
CA ALA A 116 8.86 4.74 10.49
C ALA A 116 9.85 3.60 10.15
N SER A 117 9.49 2.65 9.28
CA SER A 117 10.36 1.55 8.86
C SER A 117 10.10 1.19 7.40
N PRO A 118 10.40 2.10 6.45
CA PRO A 118 10.08 1.86 5.05
C PRO A 118 10.99 0.75 4.51
N VAL A 119 10.41 -0.14 3.70
CA VAL A 119 11.14 -1.21 3.01
C VAL A 119 11.59 -0.76 1.62
N ILE A 120 10.85 0.16 1.00
CA ILE A 120 11.13 0.79 -0.28
C ILE A 120 11.35 2.28 -0.03
N ASN A 121 12.54 2.78 -0.32
CA ASN A 121 12.86 4.19 -0.10
C ASN A 121 12.32 5.11 -1.20
N ASP A 122 12.15 4.59 -2.41
CA ASP A 122 11.76 5.36 -3.59
C ASP A 122 10.75 4.55 -4.42
N PRO A 123 9.44 4.70 -4.13
CA PRO A 123 8.38 4.01 -4.84
C PRO A 123 8.31 4.39 -6.33
N ALA A 124 8.50 5.68 -6.65
CA ALA A 124 8.46 6.16 -8.03
C ALA A 124 9.53 5.49 -8.89
N LYS A 125 10.74 5.32 -8.34
CA LYS A 125 11.79 4.56 -9.03
C LYS A 125 11.44 3.08 -9.19
N LEU A 126 10.84 2.44 -8.18
CA LEU A 126 10.39 1.06 -8.28
C LEU A 126 9.31 0.89 -9.36
N PHE A 127 8.32 1.77 -9.41
CA PHE A 127 7.26 1.73 -10.41
C PHE A 127 7.84 1.92 -11.81
N HIS A 128 8.73 2.89 -12.00
CA HIS A 128 9.40 3.09 -13.28
C HIS A 128 10.14 1.82 -13.76
N TYR A 129 10.87 1.16 -12.87
CA TYR A 129 11.54 -0.09 -13.17
C TYR A 129 10.59 -1.22 -13.57
N LEU A 130 9.45 -1.35 -12.88
CA LEU A 130 8.42 -2.33 -13.20
C LEU A 130 7.75 -2.01 -14.55
N HIS A 131 7.51 -0.74 -14.85
CA HIS A 131 6.96 -0.30 -16.13
C HIS A 131 7.92 -0.59 -17.29
N GLN A 132 9.23 -0.40 -17.10
CA GLN A 132 10.24 -0.77 -18.10
C GLN A 132 10.25 -2.29 -18.39
N LYS A 133 9.84 -3.10 -17.42
CA LYS A 133 9.65 -4.55 -17.59
C LYS A 133 8.29 -4.91 -18.20
N GLY A 134 7.45 -3.93 -18.52
CA GLY A 134 6.12 -4.12 -19.10
C GLY A 134 5.08 -4.62 -18.09
N LEU A 135 5.34 -4.48 -16.79
CA LEU A 135 4.41 -4.88 -15.74
C LEU A 135 3.44 -3.74 -15.40
N HIS A 136 2.17 -4.09 -15.20
CA HIS A 136 1.16 -3.27 -14.55
C HIS A 136 1.37 -3.30 -13.03
N VAL A 137 1.45 -2.12 -12.41
CA VAL A 137 1.75 -2.00 -10.98
C VAL A 137 0.49 -1.63 -10.21
N SER A 138 0.00 -2.57 -9.40
CA SER A 138 -1.07 -2.33 -8.44
C SER A 138 -0.49 -2.21 -7.03
N VAL A 139 -0.98 -1.25 -6.25
CA VAL A 139 -0.59 -1.08 -4.84
C VAL A 139 -1.79 -1.33 -3.94
N ARG A 140 -1.63 -2.33 -3.06
CA ARG A 140 -2.62 -2.74 -2.07
C ARG A 140 -2.57 -1.82 -0.85
N LEU A 141 -3.73 -1.32 -0.45
CA LEU A 141 -3.93 -0.52 0.76
C LEU A 141 -4.99 -1.21 1.63
N VAL A 142 -4.57 -1.76 2.77
CA VAL A 142 -5.50 -2.20 3.82
C VAL A 142 -6.10 -0.97 4.48
N LEU A 143 -7.43 -0.82 4.46
CA LEU A 143 -8.10 0.42 4.88
C LEU A 143 -8.48 0.42 6.37
N PHE A 144 -9.61 -0.21 6.72
CA PHE A 144 -10.26 -0.03 8.03
C PHE A 144 -9.81 -1.02 9.10
N TYR A 145 -9.11 -2.10 8.71
CA TYR A 145 -8.31 -2.89 9.64
C TYR A 145 -6.95 -2.20 9.82
N ASP A 146 -6.88 -1.27 10.78
CA ASP A 146 -5.70 -0.45 11.05
C ASP A 146 -5.41 -0.40 12.57
N PRO A 147 -4.74 -1.44 13.11
CA PRO A 147 -4.41 -1.49 14.52
C PRO A 147 -3.47 -0.37 14.96
N LEU A 148 -2.63 0.15 14.06
CA LEU A 148 -1.71 1.24 14.39
C LEU A 148 -2.47 2.54 14.58
N LEU A 149 -3.37 2.89 13.65
CA LEU A 149 -4.20 4.08 13.76
C LEU A 149 -5.13 3.99 14.98
N ALA A 150 -5.79 2.85 15.18
CA ALA A 150 -6.66 2.65 16.34
C ALA A 150 -5.90 2.79 17.68
N ALA A 151 -4.66 2.29 17.76
CA ALA A 151 -3.85 2.40 18.97
C ALA A 151 -3.29 3.81 19.23
N LYS A 152 -3.03 4.58 18.16
CA LYS A 152 -2.45 5.93 18.25
C LYS A 152 -3.49 7.03 18.36
N LYS A 153 -4.68 6.79 17.81
CA LYS A 153 -5.85 7.68 17.84
C LYS A 153 -7.09 6.91 18.29
N PRO A 154 -7.24 6.65 19.60
CA PRO A 154 -8.40 5.92 20.13
C PRO A 154 -9.73 6.59 19.80
N GLU A 155 -9.75 7.90 19.53
CA GLU A 155 -10.94 8.66 19.14
C GLU A 155 -11.52 8.26 17.78
N VAL A 156 -10.73 7.65 16.90
CA VAL A 156 -11.20 7.11 15.61
C VAL A 156 -11.31 5.58 15.60
N ALA A 157 -10.95 4.93 16.70
CA ALA A 157 -11.09 3.49 16.85
C ALA A 157 -12.57 3.14 16.97
N LEU A 158 -12.98 2.04 16.34
CA LEU A 158 -14.35 1.57 16.43
C LEU A 158 -14.59 1.06 17.86
N GLN A 159 -15.68 1.50 18.51
CA GLN A 159 -15.95 1.16 19.90
C GLN A 159 -16.78 -0.13 19.99
N ALA A 160 -16.40 -1.04 20.90
CA ALA A 160 -17.23 -2.20 21.20
C ALA A 160 -18.39 -1.77 22.10
N ILE A 161 -19.63 -1.87 21.62
CA ILE A 161 -20.81 -1.67 22.46
C ILE A 161 -21.00 -2.92 23.33
N GLY A 162 -20.55 -2.86 24.59
CA GLY A 162 -20.63 -3.96 25.55
C GLY A 162 -20.61 -3.52 27.03
N THR A 163 -21.80 -3.33 27.60
CA THR A 163 -22.17 -3.29 29.03
C THR A 163 -21.45 -2.30 29.97
N GLU A 164 -22.25 -1.42 30.58
CA GLU A 164 -21.97 -0.38 31.59
C GLU A 164 -21.09 -0.78 32.81
N ASN A 165 -20.57 -2.01 32.92
CA ASN A 165 -19.81 -2.48 34.08
C ASN A 165 -18.42 -3.07 33.75
N GLN A 166 -17.87 -2.85 32.56
CA GLN A 166 -16.48 -3.23 32.23
C GLN A 166 -15.66 -2.05 31.71
N GLN A 167 -15.54 -1.00 32.53
CA GLN A 167 -14.61 0.12 32.34
C GLN A 167 -13.11 -0.28 32.29
N THR A 168 -12.77 -1.57 32.23
CA THR A 168 -11.40 -2.07 32.37
C THR A 168 -10.86 -2.89 31.19
N GLU A 169 -11.66 -3.21 30.17
CA GLU A 169 -11.11 -3.72 28.92
C GLU A 169 -11.77 -3.02 27.74
N ILE A 170 -11.23 -1.84 27.37
CA ILE A 170 -11.33 -1.36 25.99
C ILE A 170 -10.68 -2.47 25.16
N GLY A 171 -11.50 -3.43 24.71
CA GLY A 171 -11.06 -4.46 23.79
C GLY A 171 -10.41 -3.74 22.63
N LYS A 172 -9.10 -3.92 22.47
CA LYS A 172 -8.30 -3.30 21.41
C LYS A 172 -8.85 -3.78 20.08
N LEU A 173 -9.88 -3.10 19.58
CA LEU A 173 -10.35 -3.34 18.24
C LEU A 173 -9.25 -2.80 17.33
N GLU A 174 -8.70 -3.71 16.54
CA GLU A 174 -7.72 -3.42 15.49
C GLU A 174 -8.36 -2.68 14.31
N TRP A 175 -9.59 -2.20 14.49
CA TRP A 175 -10.44 -1.58 13.50
C TRP A 175 -10.67 -0.12 13.85
N VAL A 176 -10.59 0.71 12.82
CA VAL A 176 -11.00 2.11 12.88
C VAL A 176 -12.40 2.26 12.31
N ASP A 177 -13.11 3.29 12.74
CA ASP A 177 -14.48 3.54 12.27
C ASP A 177 -14.46 4.05 10.81
N PRO A 178 -15.04 3.30 9.85
CA PRO A 178 -15.14 3.73 8.46
C PRO A 178 -15.97 5.00 8.26
N HIS A 179 -16.85 5.38 9.19
CA HIS A 179 -17.66 6.59 9.10
C HIS A 179 -16.84 7.87 9.36
N GLN A 180 -15.76 7.77 10.15
CA GLN A 180 -14.93 8.92 10.51
C GLN A 180 -14.23 9.52 9.29
N GLU A 181 -14.52 10.79 9.00
CA GLU A 181 -13.94 11.51 7.86
C GLU A 181 -12.41 11.54 7.93
N VAL A 182 -11.83 11.67 9.13
CA VAL A 182 -10.37 11.64 9.35
C VAL A 182 -9.76 10.31 8.86
N VAL A 183 -10.42 9.18 9.08
CA VAL A 183 -9.95 7.85 8.65
C VAL A 183 -10.04 7.74 7.12
N GLN A 184 -11.12 8.24 6.54
CA GLN A 184 -11.34 8.20 5.10
C GLN A 184 -10.34 9.09 4.36
N GLU A 185 -10.18 10.35 4.79
CA GLU A 185 -9.24 11.30 4.17
C GLU A 185 -7.79 10.83 4.31
N TYR A 186 -7.42 10.24 5.45
CA TYR A 186 -6.10 9.63 5.62
C TYR A 186 -5.76 8.60 4.53
N ASN A 187 -6.69 7.66 4.28
CA ASN A 187 -6.50 6.63 3.28
C ASN A 187 -6.56 7.20 1.84
N LEU A 188 -7.41 8.20 1.59
CA LEU A 188 -7.45 8.91 0.31
C LEU A 188 -6.15 9.67 0.02
N ASP A 189 -5.57 10.32 1.02
CA ASP A 189 -4.31 11.06 0.87
C ASP A 189 -3.13 10.13 0.58
N ILE A 190 -3.09 8.94 1.22
CA ILE A 190 -2.14 7.89 0.87
C ILE A 190 -2.33 7.44 -0.58
N ALA A 191 -3.58 7.21 -1.01
CA ALA A 191 -3.87 6.79 -2.38
C ALA A 191 -3.48 7.86 -3.42
N LYS A 192 -3.76 9.14 -3.15
CA LYS A 192 -3.32 10.27 -3.99
C LYS A 192 -1.80 10.36 -4.05
N GLU A 193 -1.11 10.20 -2.93
CA GLU A 193 0.35 10.22 -2.87
C GLU A 193 0.96 9.13 -3.76
N LEU A 194 0.43 7.90 -3.70
CA LEU A 194 0.88 6.80 -4.56
C LEU A 194 0.57 7.05 -6.04
N ALA A 195 -0.59 7.65 -6.33
CA ALA A 195 -0.96 8.07 -7.68
C ALA A 195 0.00 9.13 -8.24
N GLU A 196 0.42 10.10 -7.43
CA GLU A 196 1.45 11.10 -7.79
C GLU A 196 2.83 10.47 -8.02
N MET A 197 3.12 9.35 -7.35
CA MET A 197 4.34 8.58 -7.57
C MET A 197 4.30 7.72 -8.83
N GLY A 198 3.15 7.65 -9.52
CA GLY A 198 3.01 7.03 -10.84
C GLY A 198 2.63 5.55 -10.80
N VAL A 199 1.92 5.08 -9.78
CA VAL A 199 1.30 3.74 -9.78
C VAL A 199 0.23 3.62 -10.87
N ASP A 200 -0.06 2.39 -11.34
CA ASP A 200 -1.09 2.15 -12.36
C ASP A 200 -2.47 1.86 -11.76
N GLU A 201 -2.50 1.21 -10.59
CA GLU A 201 -3.72 0.81 -9.91
C GLU A 201 -3.60 0.92 -8.39
N ILE A 202 -4.66 1.38 -7.74
CA ILE A 202 -4.81 1.29 -6.29
C ILE A 202 -5.83 0.19 -5.98
N GLN A 203 -5.41 -0.79 -5.19
CA GLN A 203 -6.26 -1.88 -4.72
C GLN A 203 -6.61 -1.66 -3.25
N PHE A 204 -7.88 -1.39 -2.95
CA PHE A 204 -8.36 -1.30 -1.57
C PHE A 204 -8.68 -2.68 -1.02
N ASP A 205 -8.12 -2.99 0.15
CA ASP A 205 -8.40 -4.21 0.90
C ASP A 205 -8.95 -3.86 2.29
N TYR A 206 -9.66 -4.79 2.91
CA TYR A 206 -10.38 -4.59 4.18
C TYR A 206 -11.31 -3.37 4.15
N ILE A 207 -11.98 -3.15 3.02
CA ILE A 207 -12.97 -2.09 2.82
C ILE A 207 -14.34 -2.51 3.36
N ARG A 208 -14.41 -2.77 4.66
CA ARG A 208 -15.63 -3.26 5.32
C ARG A 208 -15.63 -2.91 6.79
N PHE A 209 -16.77 -3.14 7.42
CA PHE A 209 -16.88 -3.21 8.87
C PHE A 209 -16.41 -4.59 9.39
N PRO A 210 -15.99 -4.68 10.66
CA PRO A 210 -15.75 -5.95 11.35
C PRO A 210 -17.00 -6.86 11.35
N THR A 211 -16.79 -8.18 11.36
CA THR A 211 -17.87 -9.18 11.31
C THR A 211 -18.65 -9.25 12.64
N GLU A 212 -19.95 -9.54 12.55
CA GLU A 212 -20.94 -9.50 13.64
C GLU A 212 -20.56 -10.26 14.92
N LYS A 213 -19.71 -11.29 14.87
CA LYS A 213 -19.24 -12.01 16.07
C LYS A 213 -18.55 -11.11 17.10
N ILE A 214 -18.09 -9.93 16.70
CA ILE A 214 -17.48 -8.92 17.57
C ILE A 214 -18.55 -8.02 18.24
N PHE A 215 -19.74 -7.88 17.64
CA PHE A 215 -20.85 -7.05 18.12
C PHE A 215 -22.03 -7.92 18.51
N GLN A 216 -21.96 -8.58 19.67
CA GLN A 216 -22.96 -9.58 20.06
C GLN A 216 -24.40 -9.04 20.24
N ASN A 217 -24.69 -7.74 20.09
CA ASN A 217 -26.04 -7.19 20.34
C ASN A 217 -26.45 -5.92 19.56
N ALA A 218 -25.74 -5.52 18.50
CA ALA A 218 -26.14 -4.34 17.72
C ALA A 218 -26.89 -4.75 16.46
N ASN A 219 -27.95 -4.04 16.08
CA ASN A 219 -28.51 -4.08 14.73
C ASN A 219 -27.38 -3.75 13.73
N CYS A 220 -26.71 -4.78 13.22
CA CYS A 220 -25.42 -4.67 12.53
C CYS A 220 -25.48 -4.06 11.14
N SER A 221 -26.66 -3.71 10.64
CA SER A 221 -26.81 -3.04 9.34
C SER A 221 -26.58 -1.53 9.42
N LEU A 222 -26.66 -0.94 10.61
CA LEU A 222 -26.48 0.50 10.81
C LEU A 222 -25.16 0.79 11.53
N ASP A 223 -24.56 1.96 11.25
CA ASP A 223 -23.50 2.53 12.07
C ASP A 223 -24.08 3.13 13.38
N GLU A 224 -23.22 3.74 14.20
CA GLU A 224 -23.64 4.38 15.46
C GLU A 224 -24.63 5.55 15.25
N GLN A 225 -24.72 6.06 14.01
CA GLN A 225 -25.54 7.20 13.59
C GLN A 225 -26.83 6.77 12.87
N GLY A 226 -27.07 5.47 12.67
CA GLY A 226 -28.27 4.95 12.03
C GLY A 226 -28.21 4.90 10.49
N ILE A 227 -27.01 5.05 9.90
CA ILE A 227 -26.78 4.97 8.44
C ILE A 227 -26.42 3.53 8.06
N PRO A 228 -26.96 2.99 6.95
CA PRO A 228 -26.57 1.67 6.48
C PRO A 228 -25.06 1.56 6.21
N ARG A 229 -24.40 0.57 6.79
CA ARG A 229 -22.94 0.40 6.67
C ARG A 229 -22.44 0.30 5.23
N TYR A 230 -23.22 -0.34 4.35
CA TYR A 230 -22.89 -0.44 2.93
C TYR A 230 -22.89 0.92 2.23
N GLU A 231 -23.72 1.86 2.68
CA GLU A 231 -23.84 3.21 2.11
C GLU A 231 -22.58 4.02 2.39
N ILE A 232 -22.06 3.94 3.61
CA ILE A 232 -20.79 4.57 4.02
C ILE A 232 -19.63 4.09 3.14
N ILE A 233 -19.56 2.77 2.90
CA ILE A 233 -18.52 2.18 2.06
C ILE A 233 -18.70 2.60 0.59
N ALA A 234 -19.94 2.59 0.07
CA ALA A 234 -20.24 3.01 -1.28
C ALA A 234 -19.89 4.49 -1.52
N ASP A 235 -20.22 5.37 -0.57
CA ASP A 235 -19.92 6.79 -0.61
C ASP A 235 -18.42 7.07 -0.53
N PHE A 236 -17.70 6.33 0.31
CA PHE A 236 -16.24 6.36 0.34
C PHE A 236 -15.64 5.95 -1.02
N LEU A 237 -16.12 4.86 -1.64
CA LEU A 237 -15.66 4.43 -2.96
C LEU A 237 -15.97 5.45 -4.05
N ALA A 238 -17.15 6.07 -4.01
CA ALA A 238 -17.53 7.13 -4.94
C ALA A 238 -16.59 8.34 -4.83
N ARG A 239 -16.26 8.76 -3.60
CA ARG A 239 -15.26 9.82 -3.36
C ARG A 239 -13.87 9.42 -3.79
N ALA A 240 -13.43 8.21 -3.48
CA ALA A 240 -12.12 7.69 -3.89
C ALA A 240 -11.96 7.71 -5.41
N ARG A 241 -12.97 7.20 -6.14
CA ARG A 241 -12.97 7.23 -7.60
C ARG A 241 -12.87 8.66 -8.15
N LYS A 242 -13.62 9.61 -7.57
CA LYS A 242 -13.57 11.02 -7.98
C LYS A 242 -12.20 11.66 -7.69
N ALA A 243 -11.64 11.40 -6.51
CA ALA A 243 -10.34 11.93 -6.09
C ALA A 243 -9.18 11.40 -6.94
N LEU A 244 -9.25 10.12 -7.36
CA LEU A 244 -8.20 9.46 -8.14
C LEU A 244 -8.34 9.67 -9.66
N ALA A 245 -9.50 10.09 -10.15
CA ALA A 245 -9.76 10.29 -11.58
C ALA A 245 -8.71 11.18 -12.32
N PRO A 246 -8.21 12.29 -11.75
CA PRO A 246 -7.20 13.12 -12.42
C PRO A 246 -5.89 12.39 -12.70
N TYR A 247 -5.55 11.39 -11.89
CA TYR A 247 -4.30 10.63 -11.99
C TYR A 247 -4.39 9.46 -12.98
N LYS A 248 -5.58 9.12 -13.48
CA LYS A 248 -5.84 8.02 -14.43
C LYS A 248 -5.40 6.64 -13.92
N VAL A 249 -5.35 6.47 -12.60
CA VAL A 249 -5.11 5.18 -11.96
C VAL A 249 -6.38 4.34 -12.00
N LEU A 250 -6.24 3.02 -12.17
CA LEU A 250 -7.34 2.10 -11.93
C LEU A 250 -7.61 2.01 -10.43
N LEU A 251 -8.87 1.76 -10.08
CA LEU A 251 -9.30 1.49 -8.72
C LEU A 251 -9.91 0.08 -8.67
N SER A 252 -9.35 -0.77 -7.81
CA SER A 252 -9.86 -2.11 -7.54
C SER A 252 -10.14 -2.28 -6.05
N VAL A 253 -10.99 -3.26 -5.72
CA VAL A 253 -11.41 -3.56 -4.35
C VAL A 253 -11.34 -5.07 -4.12
N ASP A 254 -10.83 -5.48 -2.97
CA ASP A 254 -10.93 -6.87 -2.51
C ASP A 254 -12.29 -7.08 -1.82
N VAL A 255 -13.11 -7.93 -2.42
CA VAL A 255 -14.40 -8.33 -1.89
C VAL A 255 -14.25 -9.70 -1.23
N PHE A 256 -14.65 -9.79 0.03
CA PHE A 256 -14.62 -11.07 0.75
C PHE A 256 -15.48 -12.10 0.01
N GLY A 257 -14.94 -13.30 -0.18
CA GLY A 257 -15.59 -14.35 -0.96
C GLY A 257 -17.00 -14.72 -0.49
N ILE A 258 -17.38 -14.40 0.76
CA ILE A 258 -18.73 -14.61 1.29
C ILE A 258 -19.76 -13.65 0.65
N VAL A 259 -19.35 -12.43 0.30
CA VAL A 259 -20.20 -11.44 -0.39
C VAL A 259 -20.58 -11.93 -1.79
N ALA A 260 -19.70 -12.71 -2.43
CA ALA A 260 -19.97 -13.30 -3.75
C ALA A 260 -21.11 -14.33 -3.73
N TRP A 261 -21.53 -14.81 -2.55
CA TRP A 261 -22.64 -15.76 -2.41
C TRP A 261 -24.00 -15.07 -2.46
N GLY A 262 -24.03 -13.73 -2.41
CA GLY A 262 -25.23 -12.94 -2.68
C GLY A 262 -26.31 -13.07 -1.61
N ARG A 263 -26.03 -13.64 -0.44
CA ARG A 263 -27.03 -13.79 0.62
C ARG A 263 -27.22 -12.47 1.34
N LEU A 264 -28.47 -12.16 1.66
CA LEU A 264 -28.82 -10.93 2.39
C LEU A 264 -28.12 -10.85 3.75
N GLU A 265 -27.83 -11.98 4.38
CA GLU A 265 -27.05 -12.10 5.64
C GLU A 265 -25.56 -11.78 5.46
N ASP A 266 -25.01 -11.94 4.25
CA ASP A 266 -23.59 -11.73 3.94
C ASP A 266 -23.30 -10.33 3.36
N ILE A 267 -24.36 -9.61 2.97
CA ILE A 267 -24.31 -8.26 2.37
C ILE A 267 -24.70 -7.18 3.41
N ARG A 268 -25.45 -7.55 4.45
CA ARG A 268 -26.01 -6.63 5.45
C ARG A 268 -25.10 -6.31 6.62
#